data_AF-A0A941JCL7-F1
#
_entry.id   AF-A0A941JCL7-F1
#
_cell.length_a   1.000
_cell.length_b   1.000
_cell.length_c   1.000
_cell.angle_alpha   90.00
_cell.angle_beta   90.00
_cell.angle_gamma   90.00
#
_symmetry.space_group_name_H-M   'P 1'
#
loop_
_entity.id
_entity.type
_entity.pdbx_description
1 polymer ?
#
loop_
_entity_poly.entity_id
_entity_poly.type
_entity_poly.pdbx_seq_one_letter_code
_entity_poly.pdbx_strand_id
1 'polypeptide(L)'
;MDKVYASAQEALAGIVKDGQMIAVGGFGLCGIPEALIAALRDSGVKDLTCVSNNAGVDGFGLGQLLNTRQVRKMIASYVGENKEFERQYLSGELELEFTPQGTLAEKLRAGGAGIPAFFTRTGVGTIVADGKEIREFDGQQYVMERSLTPDVSLVKAHIADRSG
;
A
#
# COMPACT_ATOMS: atom_id res chain seq x y z
N MET A 1 7.56 -27.99 -0.83
CA MET A 1 6.60 -27.28 0.05
C MET A 1 5.45 -26.88 -0.84
N ASP A 2 4.23 -27.33 -0.53
CA ASP A 2 3.04 -26.91 -1.30
C ASP A 2 2.70 -25.47 -0.92
N LYS A 3 2.50 -24.61 -1.91
CA LYS A 3 2.17 -23.19 -1.74
C LYS A 3 0.72 -22.88 -2.14
N VAL A 4 -0.04 -23.88 -2.57
CA VAL A 4 -1.43 -23.74 -2.98
C VAL A 4 -2.34 -23.96 -1.77
N TYR A 5 -3.22 -23.00 -1.50
CA TYR A 5 -4.23 -23.07 -0.44
C TYR A 5 -5.62 -23.23 -1.04
N ALA A 6 -6.54 -23.89 -0.33
CA ALA A 6 -7.89 -24.14 -0.83
C ALA A 6 -8.77 -22.88 -0.81
N SER A 7 -8.44 -21.89 0.03
CA SER A 7 -9.15 -20.62 0.11
C SER A 7 -8.23 -19.46 0.50
N ALA A 8 -8.69 -18.23 0.23
CA ALA A 8 -8.00 -17.01 0.66
C ALA A 8 -7.95 -16.88 2.19
N GLN A 9 -8.98 -17.35 2.88
CA GLN A 9 -9.05 -17.38 4.35
C GLN A 9 -7.96 -18.28 4.92
N GLU A 10 -7.79 -19.49 4.39
CA GLU A 10 -6.71 -20.40 4.79
C GLU A 10 -5.33 -19.81 4.49
N ALA A 11 -5.16 -19.15 3.34
CA ALA A 11 -3.89 -18.53 2.97
C ALA A 11 -3.47 -17.39 3.92
N LEU A 12 -4.42 -16.67 4.53
CA LEU A 12 -4.15 -15.57 5.47
C LEU A 12 -4.19 -16.00 6.94
N ALA A 13 -4.73 -17.18 7.26
CA ALA A 13 -4.87 -17.67 8.63
C ALA A 13 -3.50 -17.75 9.33
N GLY A 14 -3.36 -17.04 10.46
CA GLY A 14 -2.11 -16.99 11.23
C GLY A 14 -1.00 -16.11 10.64
N ILE A 15 -1.19 -15.58 9.43
CA ILE A 15 -0.26 -14.66 8.75
C ILE A 15 -0.62 -13.21 9.07
N VAL A 16 -1.89 -12.85 8.94
CA VAL A 16 -2.36 -11.47 9.14
C VAL A 16 -2.60 -11.17 10.62
N LYS A 17 -2.19 -9.99 11.07
CA LYS A 17 -2.25 -9.54 12.46
C LYS A 17 -2.49 -8.04 12.53
N ASP A 18 -3.02 -7.58 13.66
CA ASP A 18 -3.18 -6.15 13.93
C ASP A 18 -1.86 -5.40 13.80
N GLY A 19 -1.91 -4.17 13.31
CA GLY A 19 -0.74 -3.29 13.24
C GLY A 19 0.19 -3.50 12.03
N GLN A 20 -0.05 -4.52 11.20
CA GLN A 20 0.84 -4.83 10.07
C GLN A 20 0.80 -3.81 8.94
N MET A 21 1.91 -3.70 8.22
CA MET A 21 2.00 -3.05 6.93
C MET A 21 1.64 -4.04 5.82
N ILE A 22 0.56 -3.76 5.09
CA ILE A 22 0.04 -4.62 4.02
C ILE A 22 0.18 -3.89 2.67
N ALA A 23 0.98 -4.43 1.75
CA ALA A 23 0.96 -3.95 0.37
C ALA A 23 -0.12 -4.66 -0.43
N VAL A 24 -0.87 -3.91 -1.23
CA VAL A 24 -1.95 -4.45 -2.05
C VAL A 24 -1.78 -4.00 -3.49
N GLY A 25 -1.60 -4.97 -4.38
CA GLY A 25 -1.46 -4.74 -5.81
C GLY A 25 -2.76 -4.25 -6.47
N GLY A 26 -2.60 -3.68 -7.66
CA GLY A 26 -3.69 -3.17 -8.50
C GLY A 26 -3.58 -1.67 -8.80
N PHE A 27 -4.31 -1.24 -9.81
CA PHE A 27 -4.42 0.16 -10.25
C PHE A 27 -5.90 0.50 -10.45
N GLY A 28 -6.44 1.40 -9.62
CA GLY A 28 -7.88 1.57 -9.48
C GLY A 28 -8.54 0.25 -9.07
N LEU A 29 -9.36 -0.31 -9.96
CA LEU A 29 -10.00 -1.63 -9.79
C LEU A 29 -9.39 -2.72 -10.70
N CYS A 30 -8.35 -2.40 -11.46
CA CYS A 30 -7.70 -3.33 -12.37
C CYS A 30 -6.59 -4.10 -11.64
N GLY A 31 -6.61 -5.44 -11.75
CA GLY A 31 -5.56 -6.29 -11.17
C GLY A 31 -5.51 -6.29 -9.64
N ILE A 32 -6.63 -6.03 -8.97
CA ILE A 32 -6.71 -6.10 -7.51
C ILE A 32 -6.90 -7.56 -7.05
N PRO A 33 -6.35 -7.96 -5.88
CA PRO A 33 -6.53 -9.30 -5.35
C PRO A 33 -7.85 -9.44 -4.57
N GLU A 34 -8.99 -9.50 -5.27
CA GLU A 34 -10.34 -9.36 -4.66
C GLU A 34 -10.61 -10.37 -3.54
N ALA A 35 -10.27 -11.65 -3.77
CA ALA A 35 -10.50 -12.71 -2.80
C ALA A 35 -9.67 -12.54 -1.52
N LEU A 36 -8.41 -12.08 -1.67
CA LEU A 36 -7.53 -11.83 -0.53
C LEU A 36 -7.96 -10.59 0.26
N ILE A 37 -8.44 -9.53 -0.42
CA ILE A 37 -8.99 -8.35 0.25
C ILE A 37 -10.24 -8.71 1.06
N ALA A 38 -11.14 -9.52 0.48
CA ALA A 38 -12.32 -10.00 1.20
C ALA A 38 -11.94 -10.85 2.41
N ALA A 39 -10.97 -11.76 2.27
CA ALA A 39 -10.48 -12.56 3.40
C ALA A 39 -9.79 -11.71 4.49
N LEU A 40 -9.02 -10.68 4.11
CA LEU A 40 -8.43 -9.74 5.06
C LEU A 40 -9.51 -8.94 5.80
N ARG A 41 -10.56 -8.49 5.09
CA ARG A 41 -11.72 -7.85 5.72
C ARG A 41 -12.36 -8.79 6.75
N ASP A 42 -12.65 -10.02 6.35
CA ASP A 42 -13.34 -10.99 7.19
C ASP A 42 -12.50 -11.46 8.38
N SER A 43 -11.16 -11.37 8.30
CA SER A 43 -10.27 -11.64 9.44
C SER A 43 -10.44 -10.64 10.60
N GLY A 44 -10.96 -9.44 10.31
CA GLY A 44 -11.25 -8.42 11.32
C GLY A 44 -10.01 -7.73 11.92
N VAL A 45 -8.80 -8.03 11.45
CA VAL A 45 -7.56 -7.40 11.94
C VAL A 45 -7.59 -5.89 11.71
N LYS A 46 -7.05 -5.12 12.66
CA LYS A 46 -7.14 -3.66 12.70
C LYS A 46 -5.77 -3.00 12.70
N ASP A 47 -5.79 -1.67 12.74
CA ASP A 47 -4.59 -0.84 12.84
C ASP A 47 -3.60 -1.04 11.69
N LEU A 48 -4.11 -1.42 10.52
CA LEU A 48 -3.30 -1.71 9.35
C LEU A 48 -2.71 -0.44 8.75
N THR A 49 -1.48 -0.55 8.27
CA THR A 49 -0.89 0.40 7.32
C THR A 49 -0.98 -0.20 5.92
N CYS A 50 -1.89 0.31 5.09
CA CYS A 50 -2.08 -0.20 3.74
C CYS A 50 -1.26 0.62 2.73
N VAL A 51 -0.52 -0.07 1.88
CA VAL A 51 0.30 0.52 0.80
C VAL A 51 -0.29 0.09 -0.54
N SER A 52 -0.82 1.04 -1.30
CA SER A 52 -1.39 0.74 -2.63
C SER A 52 -1.45 2.01 -3.47
N ASN A 53 -1.50 1.85 -4.79
CA ASN A 53 -1.61 3.00 -5.69
C ASN A 53 -2.87 3.83 -5.38
N ASN A 54 -3.98 3.14 -5.09
CA ASN A 54 -5.30 3.69 -4.77
C ASN A 54 -5.96 2.92 -3.61
N ALA A 55 -7.02 3.49 -3.03
CA ALA A 55 -7.85 2.83 -2.02
C ALA A 55 -9.04 2.04 -2.61
N GLY A 56 -9.13 1.88 -3.93
CA GLY A 56 -10.36 1.38 -4.57
C GLY A 56 -11.51 2.38 -4.44
N VAL A 57 -12.75 1.87 -4.45
CA VAL A 57 -13.98 2.68 -4.36
C VAL A 57 -14.82 2.24 -3.16
N ASP A 58 -15.88 2.97 -2.83
CA ASP A 58 -16.79 2.62 -1.73
C ASP A 58 -17.32 1.18 -1.91
N GLY A 59 -17.02 0.29 -0.96
CA GLY A 59 -17.47 -1.10 -0.96
C GLY A 59 -16.72 -2.07 -1.89
N PHE A 60 -15.69 -1.64 -2.63
CA PHE A 60 -14.94 -2.53 -3.53
C PHE A 60 -13.42 -2.23 -3.54
N GLY A 61 -12.60 -3.28 -3.60
CA GLY A 61 -11.16 -3.16 -3.35
C GLY A 61 -10.88 -2.78 -1.89
N LEU A 62 -9.83 -1.99 -1.65
CA LEU A 62 -9.42 -1.58 -0.30
C LEU A 62 -10.49 -0.76 0.45
N GLY A 63 -11.45 -0.14 -0.25
CA GLY A 63 -12.56 0.58 0.36
C GLY A 63 -13.43 -0.29 1.28
N GLN A 64 -13.39 -1.62 1.11
CA GLN A 64 -14.03 -2.54 2.03
C GLN A 64 -13.43 -2.50 3.45
N LEU A 65 -12.12 -2.29 3.57
CA LEU A 65 -11.41 -2.21 4.85
C LEU A 65 -11.62 -0.86 5.55
N LEU A 66 -11.95 0.18 4.79
CA LEU A 66 -12.33 1.48 5.35
C LEU A 66 -13.69 1.40 6.03
N ASN A 67 -14.66 0.73 5.41
CA ASN A 67 -16.01 0.52 5.98
C ASN A 67 -15.97 -0.22 7.32
N THR A 68 -15.02 -1.14 7.50
CA THR A 68 -14.83 -1.91 8.74
C THR A 68 -13.83 -1.25 9.71
N ARG A 69 -13.28 -0.07 9.38
CA ARG A 69 -12.27 0.66 10.15
C ARG A 69 -11.05 -0.20 10.51
N GLN A 70 -10.57 -0.99 9.56
CA GLN A 70 -9.38 -1.83 9.74
C GLN A 70 -8.08 -1.09 9.39
N VAL A 71 -8.15 0.01 8.64
CA VAL A 71 -6.98 0.77 8.18
C VAL A 71 -6.78 2.00 9.06
N ARG A 72 -5.62 2.08 9.72
CA ARG A 72 -5.18 3.28 10.46
C ARG A 72 -4.45 4.26 9.54
N LYS A 73 -3.62 3.74 8.64
CA LYS A 73 -2.79 4.56 7.74
C LYS A 73 -2.83 4.04 6.31
N MET A 74 -2.94 4.96 5.36
CA MET A 74 -2.82 4.70 3.92
C MET A 74 -1.57 5.37 3.36
N ILE A 75 -0.76 4.63 2.62
CA ILE A 75 0.33 5.16 1.80
C ILE A 75 -0.09 4.98 0.34
N ALA A 76 -0.45 6.07 -0.31
CA ALA A 76 -1.06 6.04 -1.64
C ALA A 76 -0.67 7.23 -2.52
N SER A 77 -0.84 7.07 -3.83
CA SER A 77 -0.55 8.10 -4.82
C SER A 77 -1.77 8.88 -5.30
N TYR A 78 -2.95 8.28 -5.16
CA TYR A 78 -4.21 8.91 -5.52
C TYR A 78 -5.36 8.23 -4.78
N VAL A 79 -6.21 9.02 -4.15
CA VAL A 79 -7.29 8.55 -3.27
C VAL A 79 -8.68 8.99 -3.74
N GLY A 80 -8.78 9.61 -4.93
CA GLY A 80 -10.07 10.03 -5.46
C GLY A 80 -11.03 8.87 -5.67
N GLU A 81 -12.33 9.18 -5.67
CA GLU A 81 -13.46 8.26 -5.88
C GLU A 81 -13.87 7.38 -4.69
N ASN A 82 -13.42 7.70 -3.47
CA ASN A 82 -13.84 7.03 -2.24
C ASN A 82 -14.28 8.06 -1.18
N LYS A 83 -15.59 8.19 -0.97
CA LYS A 83 -16.15 9.21 -0.07
C LYS A 83 -15.85 8.88 1.39
N GLU A 84 -15.83 7.60 1.74
CA GLU A 84 -15.53 7.19 3.11
C GLU A 84 -14.07 7.44 3.45
N PHE A 85 -13.15 7.25 2.50
CA PHE A 85 -11.76 7.64 2.62
C PHE A 85 -11.65 9.13 2.91
N GLU A 86 -12.25 9.98 2.07
CA GLU A 86 -12.21 11.43 2.23
C GLU A 86 -12.77 11.85 3.60
N ARG A 87 -13.91 11.28 3.99
CA ARG A 87 -14.53 11.52 5.30
C ARG A 87 -13.61 11.16 6.47
N GLN A 88 -13.02 9.96 6.46
CA GLN A 88 -12.13 9.48 7.53
C GLN A 88 -10.82 10.28 7.59
N TYR A 89 -10.27 10.68 6.44
CA TYR A 89 -9.08 11.51 6.39
C TYR A 89 -9.35 12.91 6.97
N LEU A 90 -10.44 13.56 6.53
CA LEU A 90 -10.82 14.89 7.03
C LEU A 90 -11.24 14.89 8.50
N SER A 91 -11.75 13.78 9.03
CA SER A 91 -12.05 13.64 10.47
C SER A 91 -10.85 13.25 11.33
N GLY A 92 -9.71 12.89 10.71
CA GLY A 92 -8.52 12.39 11.41
C GLY A 92 -8.62 10.94 11.87
N GLU A 93 -9.64 10.18 11.44
CA GLU A 93 -9.77 8.73 11.68
C GLU A 93 -8.74 7.92 10.87
N LEU A 94 -8.29 8.44 9.72
CA LEU A 94 -7.37 7.79 8.80
C LEU A 94 -6.16 8.68 8.52
N GLU A 95 -4.96 8.19 8.79
CA GLU A 95 -3.72 8.84 8.38
C GLU A 95 -3.45 8.60 6.89
N LEU A 96 -3.00 9.63 6.17
CA LEU A 96 -2.59 9.53 4.77
C LEU A 96 -1.15 10.03 4.58
N GLU A 97 -0.30 9.17 4.03
CA GLU A 97 0.99 9.54 3.46
C GLU A 97 0.87 9.60 1.94
N PHE A 98 0.69 10.81 1.41
CA PHE A 98 0.60 11.03 -0.03
C PHE A 98 1.98 10.87 -0.68
N THR A 99 2.12 9.86 -1.54
CA THR A 99 3.39 9.51 -2.18
C THR A 99 3.23 9.54 -3.69
N PRO A 100 4.02 10.33 -4.44
CA PRO A 100 3.97 10.33 -5.90
C PRO A 100 4.08 8.91 -6.46
N GLN A 101 3.29 8.58 -7.48
CA GLN A 101 3.16 7.20 -7.97
C GLN A 101 4.52 6.55 -8.30
N GLY A 102 5.38 7.25 -9.04
CA GLY A 102 6.72 6.76 -9.38
C GLY A 102 7.59 6.52 -8.14
N THR A 103 7.50 7.42 -7.15
CA THR A 103 8.19 7.26 -5.86
C THR A 103 7.63 6.07 -5.08
N LEU A 104 6.31 5.86 -5.04
CA LEU A 104 5.68 4.72 -4.36
C LEU A 104 6.14 3.39 -4.95
N ALA A 105 6.16 3.29 -6.27
CA ALA A 105 6.66 2.12 -6.99
C ALA A 105 8.14 1.86 -6.65
N GLU A 106 8.98 2.90 -6.69
CA GLU A 106 10.42 2.76 -6.41
C GLU A 106 10.68 2.45 -4.93
N LYS A 107 9.87 2.96 -3.98
CA LYS A 107 9.96 2.59 -2.56
C LYS A 107 9.77 1.10 -2.34
N LEU A 108 8.76 0.50 -2.99
CA LEU A 108 8.49 -0.95 -2.90
C LEU A 108 9.59 -1.76 -3.62
N ARG A 109 10.00 -1.34 -4.82
CA ARG A 109 11.08 -1.98 -5.58
C ARG A 109 12.41 -1.96 -4.80
N ALA A 110 12.78 -0.80 -4.25
CA ALA A 110 13.96 -0.62 -3.43
C ALA A 110 13.93 -1.51 -2.18
N GLY A 111 12.77 -1.58 -1.50
CA GLY A 111 12.59 -2.44 -0.32
C GLY A 111 12.80 -3.92 -0.64
N GLY A 112 12.18 -4.42 -1.71
CA GLY A 112 12.39 -5.79 -2.19
C GLY A 112 13.80 -6.09 -2.67
N ALA A 113 14.56 -5.05 -3.06
CA ALA A 113 15.96 -5.16 -3.47
C ALA A 113 16.98 -4.93 -2.34
N GLY A 114 16.53 -4.74 -1.09
CA GLY A 114 17.43 -4.48 0.04
C GLY A 114 18.08 -3.09 0.04
N ILE A 115 17.51 -2.12 -0.70
CA ILE A 115 17.97 -0.74 -0.75
C ILE A 115 17.19 0.08 0.29
N PRO A 116 17.85 0.61 1.34
CA PRO A 116 17.14 1.27 2.44
C PRO A 116 16.60 2.66 2.10
N ALA A 117 17.25 3.35 1.15
CA ALA A 117 16.84 4.67 0.68
C ALA A 117 17.42 4.94 -0.72
N PHE A 118 16.78 5.85 -1.46
CA PHE A 118 17.21 6.32 -2.77
C PHE A 118 16.91 7.83 -2.92
N PHE A 119 17.52 8.48 -3.91
CA PHE A 119 17.27 9.89 -4.22
C PHE A 119 16.45 10.01 -5.51
N THR A 120 15.44 10.89 -5.53
CA THR A 120 14.62 11.18 -6.72
C THR A 120 14.35 12.68 -6.86
N ARG A 121 14.16 13.18 -8.09
CA ARG A 121 13.74 14.58 -8.32
C ARG A 121 12.25 14.79 -8.01
N THR A 122 11.46 13.72 -8.01
CA THR A 122 10.01 13.80 -7.85
C THR A 122 9.64 14.36 -6.47
N GLY A 123 8.93 15.49 -6.45
CA GLY A 123 8.46 16.15 -5.22
C GLY A 123 9.36 17.28 -4.71
N VAL A 124 10.55 17.49 -5.29
CA VAL A 124 11.43 18.62 -4.93
C VAL A 124 10.68 19.95 -5.10
N GLY A 125 10.77 20.82 -4.09
CA GLY A 125 10.09 22.12 -4.07
C GLY A 125 8.57 22.04 -3.82
N THR A 126 8.06 20.88 -3.42
CA THR A 126 6.64 20.69 -3.08
C THR A 126 6.50 20.17 -1.64
N ILE A 127 5.28 20.18 -1.10
CA ILE A 127 4.96 19.63 0.23
C ILE A 127 5.43 18.18 0.43
N VAL A 128 5.57 17.40 -0.65
CA VAL A 128 6.08 16.01 -0.59
C VAL A 128 7.51 15.95 -0.07
N ALA A 129 8.30 17.01 -0.24
CA ALA A 129 9.69 17.08 0.20
C ALA A 129 9.85 17.59 1.65
N ASP A 130 8.78 18.06 2.29
CA ASP A 130 8.85 18.65 3.62
C ASP A 130 9.35 17.62 4.66
N GLY A 131 10.36 18.04 5.43
CA GLY A 131 10.98 17.19 6.46
C GLY A 131 11.89 16.08 5.94
N LYS A 132 12.11 15.98 4.62
CA LYS A 132 13.01 14.99 4.00
C LYS A 132 14.39 15.58 3.70
N GLU A 133 15.40 14.71 3.65
CA GLU A 133 16.74 15.12 3.26
C GLU A 133 16.77 15.52 1.77
N ILE A 134 17.36 16.68 1.47
CA ILE A 134 17.63 17.12 0.10
C ILE A 134 19.14 17.04 -0.17
N ARG A 135 19.50 16.52 -1.33
CA ARG A 135 20.89 16.46 -1.79
C ARG A 135 21.00 16.92 -3.23
N GLU A 136 22.09 17.62 -3.54
CA GLU A 136 22.41 18.03 -4.90
C GLU A 136 23.29 16.98 -5.59
N PHE A 137 22.94 16.65 -6.83
CA PHE A 137 23.75 15.87 -7.75
C PHE A 137 23.75 16.59 -9.10
N ASP A 138 24.93 16.88 -9.65
CA ASP A 138 25.10 17.49 -10.98
C ASP A 138 24.30 18.80 -11.17
N GLY A 139 24.28 19.66 -10.14
CA GLY A 139 23.56 20.94 -10.17
C GLY A 139 22.03 20.80 -10.09
N GLN A 140 21.51 19.63 -9.73
CA GLN A 140 20.09 19.36 -9.56
C GLN A 140 19.80 18.85 -8.14
N GLN A 141 18.72 19.33 -7.54
CA GLN A 141 18.26 18.87 -6.23
C GLN A 141 17.43 17.59 -6.34
N TYR A 142 17.60 16.71 -5.35
CA TYR A 142 16.88 15.44 -5.20
C TYR A 142 16.44 15.28 -3.75
N VAL A 143 15.29 14.63 -3.54
CA VAL A 143 14.79 14.25 -2.22
C VAL A 143 15.14 12.80 -1.89
N MET A 144 15.62 12.55 -0.67
CA MET A 144 15.84 11.20 -0.16
C MET A 144 14.50 10.56 0.22
N GLU A 145 14.24 9.38 -0.34
CA GLU A 145 13.07 8.57 -0.02
C GLU A 145 13.49 7.25 0.59
N ARG A 146 12.88 6.90 1.73
CA ARG A 146 13.07 5.59 2.36
C ARG A 146 12.23 4.53 1.67
N SER A 147 12.77 3.33 1.52
CA SER A 147 12.04 2.19 0.97
C SER A 147 10.92 1.70 1.89
N LEU A 148 10.00 0.92 1.32
CA LEU A 148 8.90 0.27 2.03
C LEU A 148 9.11 -1.24 2.01
N THR A 149 8.97 -1.87 3.18
CA THR A 149 9.05 -3.33 3.36
C THR A 149 7.78 -3.80 4.07
N PRO A 150 6.72 -4.13 3.33
CA PRO A 150 5.46 -4.61 3.90
C PRO A 150 5.66 -5.97 4.59
N ASP A 151 4.93 -6.21 5.68
CA ASP A 151 4.90 -7.51 6.37
C ASP A 151 4.24 -8.59 5.49
N VAL A 152 3.19 -8.19 4.75
CA VAL A 152 2.44 -9.06 3.85
C VAL A 152 2.14 -8.30 2.55
N SER A 153 2.22 -9.00 1.42
CA SER A 153 1.83 -8.46 0.11
C SER A 153 0.70 -9.29 -0.48
N LEU A 154 -0.42 -8.63 -0.81
CA LEU A 154 -1.54 -9.22 -1.52
C LEU A 154 -1.43 -8.85 -3.01
N VAL A 155 -1.31 -9.85 -3.88
CA VAL A 155 -1.07 -9.64 -5.31
C VAL A 155 -2.05 -10.45 -6.16
N LYS A 156 -2.32 -9.96 -7.37
CA LYS A 156 -3.12 -10.63 -8.40
C LYS A 156 -2.19 -11.03 -9.56
N ALA A 157 -2.32 -12.27 -10.00
CA ALA A 157 -1.70 -12.75 -11.22
C ALA A 157 -2.75 -13.40 -12.12
N HIS A 158 -2.43 -13.53 -13.41
CA HIS A 158 -3.27 -14.27 -14.35
C HIS A 158 -3.11 -15.79 -14.16
N ILE A 159 -1.87 -16.25 -14.02
CA ILE A 159 -1.51 -17.67 -13.86
C ILE A 159 -0.34 -17.74 -12.88
N ALA A 160 -0.35 -18.75 -12.01
CA ALA A 160 0.77 -19.14 -11.15
C ALA A 160 0.95 -20.66 -11.23
N ASP A 161 2.18 -21.14 -11.06
CA ASP A 161 2.45 -22.57 -10.93
C ASP A 161 2.52 -22.97 -9.44
N ARG A 162 2.86 -24.23 -9.16
CA ARG A 162 2.93 -24.73 -7.77
C ARG A 162 4.11 -24.14 -6.96
N SER A 163 5.11 -23.58 -7.63
CA SER A 163 6.28 -22.97 -7.01
C SER A 163 6.05 -21.49 -6.67
N GLY A 164 4.98 -20.88 -7.18
CA GLY A 164 4.61 -19.48 -6.97
C GLY A 164 4.91 -18.64 -8.19
#